data_AF-A0A1M7UC78-F1
#
_entry.id   AF-A0A1M7UC78-F1
#
_cell.length_a   1.000
_cell.length_b   1.000
_cell.length_c   1.000
_cell.angle_alpha   90.00
_cell.angle_beta   90.00
_cell.angle_gamma   90.00
#
_symmetry.space_group_name_H-M   'P 1'
#
loop_
_entity.id
_entity.type
_entity.pdbx_description
1 polymer ?
#
loop_
_entity_poly.entity_id
_entity_poly.type
_entity_poly.pdbx_seq_one_letter_code
_entity_poly.pdbx_strand_id
1 'polypeptide(L)' 'MCEKCVEIDKTIAHYRWIKERVIDPSTHQAADDLIEKLEAEKIALHPEQGLFRP' A
#
# COMPACT_ATOMS: atom_id res chain seq x y z
N MET A 1 14.82 2.06 1.74
CA MET A 1 13.63 1.54 2.44
C MET A 1 13.86 1.67 3.93
N CYS A 2 13.20 2.63 4.58
CA CYS A 2 13.21 2.71 6.04
C CYS A 2 12.27 1.65 6.64
N GLU A 3 12.33 1.43 7.95
CA GLU A 3 11.45 0.48 8.66
C GLU A 3 9.97 0.77 8.40
N LYS A 4 9.56 2.05 8.37
CA LYS A 4 8.17 2.44 8.06
C LYS A 4 7.73 2.06 6.64
N CYS A 5 8.61 2.22 5.64
CA CYS A 5 8.31 1.76 4.29
C CYS A 5 8.10 0.25 4.23
N VAL A 6 8.86 -0.51 5.01
CA VAL A 6 8.75 -1.97 5.07
C VAL A 6 7.43 -2.37 5.73
N GLU A 7 6.99 -1.66 6.77
CA GLU A 7 5.68 -1.86 7.40
C GLU A 7 4.52 -1.52 6.45
N ILE A 8 4.65 -0.42 5.70
CA ILE A 8 3.69 -0.03 4.66
C ILE A 8 3.62 -1.10 3.55
N ASP A 9 4.76 -1.55 3.04
CA ASP A 9 4.81 -2.60 2.00
C ASP A 9 4.16 -3.91 2.47
N LYS A 10 4.45 -4.34 3.71
CA LYS A 10 3.80 -5.51 4.32
C LYS A 10 2.29 -5.34 4.42
N THR A 11 1.84 -4.14 4.75
CA THR A 11 0.41 -3.81 4.86
C THR A 11 -0.28 -3.85 3.50
N ILE A 12 0.35 -3.27 2.46
CA ILE A 12 -0.13 -3.34 1.07
C ILE A 12 -0.20 -4.79 0.59
N ALA A 13 0.83 -5.60 0.86
CA ALA A 13 0.85 -7.01 0.51
C ALA A 13 -0.30 -7.79 1.20
N HIS A 14 -0.60 -7.47 2.46
CA HIS A 14 -1.72 -8.06 3.18
C HIS A 14 -3.07 -7.71 2.52
N TYR A 15 -3.31 -6.45 2.17
CA TYR A 15 -4.54 -6.04 1.50
C TYR A 15 -4.68 -6.66 0.10
N ARG A 16 -3.58 -6.81 -0.65
CA ARG A 16 -3.58 -7.54 -1.93
C ARG A 16 -3.98 -9.00 -1.75
N TRP A 17 -3.42 -9.67 -0.74
CA TRP A 17 -3.79 -11.04 -0.41
C TRP A 17 -5.27 -11.19 -0.01
N ILE A 18 -5.83 -10.20 0.70
CA ILE A 18 -7.27 -10.15 1.00
C ILE A 18 -8.09 -10.02 -0.29
N LYS A 19 -7.71 -9.11 -1.20
CA LYS A 19 -8.39 -8.93 -2.50
C LYS A 19 -8.39 -10.20 -3.36
N GLU A 20 -7.33 -11.02 -3.29
CA GLU A 20 -7.29 -12.30 -4.01
C GLU A 20 -8.26 -13.35 -3.47
N ARG A 21 -8.65 -13.25 -2.20
CA ARG A 21 -9.47 -14.28 -1.51
C ARG A 21 -10.91 -13.85 -1.27
N VAL A 22 -11.15 -12.55 -1.18
CA VAL A 22 -12.46 -11.96 -0.99
C VAL A 22 -13.00 -11.56 -2.35
N ILE A 23 -14.22 -11.98 -2.69
CA ILE A 23 -14.89 -11.63 -3.96
C ILE A 23 -15.75 -10.36 -3.80
N ASP A 24 -15.92 -9.89 -2.56
CA ASP A 24 -16.74 -8.73 -2.25
C ASP A 24 -16.17 -7.44 -2.88
N PRO A 25 -16.93 -6.78 -3.77
CA PRO A 25 -16.45 -5.61 -4.50
C PRO A 25 -16.25 -4.38 -3.59
N SER A 26 -17.00 -4.27 -2.49
CA SER A 26 -16.82 -3.19 -1.52
C SER A 26 -15.48 -3.33 -0.79
N THR A 27 -15.09 -4.55 -0.45
CA THR A 27 -13.80 -4.87 0.15
C THR A 27 -12.66 -4.59 -0.83
N HIS A 28 -12.86 -4.87 -2.12
CA HIS A 28 -11.88 -4.54 -3.17
C HIS A 28 -11.65 -3.04 -3.27
N GLN A 29 -12.73 -2.25 -3.30
CA GLN A 29 -12.65 -0.80 -3.37
C GLN A 29 -11.98 -0.22 -2.12
N ALA A 30 -12.40 -0.65 -0.93
CA ALA A 30 -11.81 -0.19 0.33
C ALA A 30 -10.31 -0.54 0.43
N ALA A 31 -9.90 -1.71 -0.06
CA ALA A 31 -8.50 -2.11 -0.10
C ALA A 31 -7.70 -1.27 -1.12
N ASP A 32 -8.28 -0.89 -2.25
CA ASP A 32 -7.63 0.01 -3.23
C ASP A 32 -7.41 1.40 -2.63
N ASP A 33 -8.45 1.99 -2.02
CA ASP A 33 -8.37 3.28 -1.32
C ASP A 33 -7.29 3.29 -0.21
N LEU A 34 -7.14 2.18 0.51
CA LEU A 34 -6.12 2.04 1.55
C LEU A 34 -4.72 1.92 0.97
N ILE A 35 -4.54 1.16 -0.12
CA ILE A 35 -3.25 1.03 -0.80
C ILE A 35 -2.81 2.38 -1.35
N GLU A 36 -3.71 3.13 -1.99
CA GLU A 36 -3.40 4.46 -2.55
C GLU A 36 -2.93 5.44 -1.47
N LYS A 37 -3.62 5.48 -0.31
CA LYS A 37 -3.20 6.30 0.83
C LYS A 37 -1.83 5.90 1.37
N LEU A 38 -1.58 4.60 1.50
CA LEU A 38 -0.31 4.07 1.99
C LEU A 38 0.85 4.37 1.04
N GLU A 39 0.61 4.33 -0.28
CA GLU A 39 1.60 4.75 -1.27
C GLU A 39 1.88 6.26 -1.19
N ALA A 40 0.84 7.07 -1.01
CA ALA A 40 1.00 8.52 -0.78
C ALA A 40 1.76 8.83 0.51
N GLU A 41 1.49 8.11 1.60
CA GLU A 41 2.23 8.21 2.86
C GLU A 41 3.70 7.81 2.70
N LYS A 42 3.98 6.78 1.90
CA LYS A 42 5.36 6.35 1.58
C LYS A 42 6.14 7.44 0.84
N ILE A 43 5.48 8.14 -0.10
CA ILE A 43 6.05 9.30 -0.81
C ILE A 43 6.26 10.48 0.14
N ALA A 44 5.27 10.78 0.99
CA ALA A 44 5.36 11.86 1.97
C ALA A 44 6.43 11.62 3.06
N LEU A 45 6.68 10.36 3.42
CA LEU A 45 7.74 9.96 4.35
C LEU A 45 9.15 10.10 3.77
N HIS A 46 9.28 10.03 2.44
CA HIS A 46 10.56 10.17 1.74
C HIS A 46 10.46 11.11 0.54
N PRO A 47 10.39 12.43 0.77
CA PRO A 47 10.40 13.41 -0.31
C PRO A 47 11.66 13.33 -1.20
N GLU A 48 12.78 12.83 -0.65
CA GLU A 48 14.04 12.61 -1.40
C GLU A 48 14.08 11.30 -2.22
N GLN A 49 13.15 10.36 -2.03
CA GLN A 49 13.10 9.09 -2.77
C GLN A 49 11.93 9.00 -3.74
N GLY A 50 11.39 10.13 -4.20
CA GLY A 50 10.22 10.25 -5.12
C GLY A 50 10.34 9.56 -6.49
N LEU A 51 11.28 8.62 -6.66
CA LEU A 51 11.54 7.84 -7.87
C LEU A 51 11.90 6.37 -7.59
N PHE A 52 11.59 5.81 -6.41
CA PHE A 52 11.79 4.36 -6.21
C PHE A 52 10.57 3.55 -6.67
N ARG A 53 10.45 3.45 -8.00
CA ARG A 53 9.68 2.43 -8.70
C ARG A 53 10.64 1.29 -9.04
N PRO A 54 10.55 0.09 -8.43
CA PRO A 54 11.05 -1.12 -9.06
C PRO A 54 10.11 -1.58 -10.18
#